data_AF-A0A6M3X576-F1
#
_entry.id   AF-A0A6M3X576-F1
#
_cell.length_a   1.000
_cell.length_b   1.000
_cell.length_c   1.000
_cell.angle_alpha   90.00
_cell.angle_beta   90.00
_cell.angle_gamma   90.00
#
_symmetry.space_group_name_H-M   'P 1'
#
loop_
_entity.id
_entity.type
_entity.pdbx_description
1 polymer ?
#
loop_
_entity_poly.entity_id
_entity_poly.type
_entity_poly.pdbx_seq_one_letter_code
_entity_poly.pdbx_strand_id
1 'polypeptide(L)'
;MIEMEIMNNDNVKEVQKLSEKEIKEKEELERLYVNEGKSIAEIKNIYGCSWYIIEKKLNKYEISIRPCGSFLVDDDGETFSSKRYRNEISQDDYYNKLAESKGCKNWNEYCNELNYESGRVKSKHKDSLHNKYLHGEVTYSDWINHVAVRKGYENRRERLNEWAKNKGYDNYNDYLRFMSHKSGKYLPMSENKNCTLYLGVHIAENVLSKVFKNVDRYSSNNKGFDFICGKNYKIDVKSSCIRNGNFWTFIINKNKVADYFLLIAFDNREELNPLHIWLIKSNEFIKKNKISEKYSVS
;
A
#
# COMPACT_ATOMS: atom_id res chain seq x y z
N MET A 1 3.99 18.29 31.55
CA MET A 1 2.70 18.20 32.25
C MET A 1 1.69 18.84 31.32
N ILE A 2 1.05 18.02 30.47
CA ILE A 2 0.11 18.47 29.43
C ILE A 2 -1.27 18.02 29.91
N GLU A 3 -2.13 18.98 30.18
CA GLU A 3 -3.52 18.75 30.54
C GLU A 3 -4.26 18.18 29.32
N MET A 4 -4.79 16.97 29.46
CA MET A 4 -5.73 16.39 28.52
C MET A 4 -7.10 17.03 28.78
N GLU A 5 -7.56 17.86 27.85
CA GLU A 5 -8.96 18.31 27.79
C GLU A 5 -9.89 17.10 27.69
N ILE A 6 -10.61 16.84 28.77
CA ILE A 6 -11.68 15.85 28.83
C ILE A 6 -12.84 16.40 27.99
N MET A 7 -13.18 15.70 26.91
CA MET A 7 -14.38 16.00 26.12
C MET A 7 -15.62 15.92 27.02
N ASN A 8 -16.36 17.03 27.09
CA ASN A 8 -17.55 17.17 27.92
C ASN A 8 -18.64 16.14 27.57
N ASN A 9 -19.24 15.58 28.62
CA ASN A 9 -20.24 14.50 28.58
C ASN A 9 -21.57 14.92 27.90
N ASP A 10 -21.78 16.22 27.69
CA ASP A 10 -23.00 16.76 27.09
C ASP A 10 -23.01 16.62 25.56
N ASN A 11 -21.84 16.65 24.90
CA ASN A 11 -21.73 16.40 23.46
C ASN A 11 -22.00 14.93 23.10
N VAL A 12 -21.73 13.99 24.01
CA VAL A 12 -22.05 12.57 23.83
C VAL A 12 -23.56 12.34 23.89
N LYS A 13 -24.27 13.07 24.76
CA LYS A 13 -25.74 13.02 24.85
C LYS A 13 -26.41 13.65 23.63
N GLU A 14 -25.85 14.71 23.05
CA GLU A 14 -26.42 15.36 21.87
C GLU A 14 -26.24 14.50 20.59
N VAL A 15 -25.12 13.78 20.47
CA VAL A 15 -24.89 12.80 19.39
C VAL A 15 -25.78 11.55 19.55
N GLN A 16 -26.08 11.11 20.77
CA GLN A 16 -27.07 10.05 21.02
C GLN A 16 -28.52 10.51 20.73
N LYS A 17 -28.83 11.79 20.93
CA LYS A 17 -30.17 12.35 20.69
C LYS A 17 -30.51 12.51 19.19
N LEU A 18 -29.51 12.51 18.31
CA LEU A 18 -29.67 12.60 16.86
C LEU A 18 -29.92 11.24 16.16
N SER A 19 -29.76 10.10 16.85
CA SER A 19 -29.91 8.76 16.26
C SER A 19 -31.25 8.06 16.51
N GLU A 20 -32.24 8.73 17.11
CA GLU A 20 -33.55 8.15 17.40
C GLU A 20 -34.66 8.86 16.62
N LYS A 21 -34.75 8.58 15.32
CA LYS A 21 -36.05 8.68 14.64
C LYS A 21 -36.94 7.57 15.21
N GLU A 22 -37.57 7.86 16.35
CA GLU A 22 -38.51 6.91 16.95
C GLU A 22 -39.64 6.60 15.97
N ILE A 23 -39.86 5.31 15.70
CA ILE A 23 -41.09 4.82 15.07
C ILE A 23 -42.24 5.13 16.03
N LYS A 24 -42.96 6.23 15.82
CA LYS A 24 -43.90 6.72 16.83
C LYS A 24 -45.24 5.97 16.83
N GLU A 25 -45.63 5.36 15.71
CA GLU A 25 -47.01 4.89 15.53
C GLU A 25 -47.10 3.43 15.07
N LYS A 26 -48.03 2.67 15.66
CA LYS A 26 -48.33 1.27 15.30
C LYS A 26 -48.69 1.15 13.82
N GLU A 27 -49.49 2.09 13.33
CA GLU A 27 -49.99 2.12 11.95
C GLU A 27 -48.87 2.22 10.92
N GLU A 28 -47.82 2.98 11.22
CA GLU A 28 -46.66 3.11 10.34
C GLU A 28 -45.85 1.80 10.27
N LEU A 29 -45.65 1.15 11.42
CA LEU A 29 -44.96 -0.14 11.47
C LEU A 29 -45.76 -1.24 10.79
N GLU A 30 -47.09 -1.23 10.93
CA GLU A 30 -48.00 -2.16 10.26
C GLU A 30 -48.05 -1.92 8.75
N ARG A 31 -48.11 -0.67 8.30
CA ARG A 31 -48.00 -0.33 6.87
C ARG A 31 -46.69 -0.84 6.27
N LEU A 32 -45.54 -0.52 6.88
CA LEU A 32 -44.24 -0.92 6.36
C LEU A 32 -44.03 -2.43 6.41
N TYR A 33 -44.37 -3.07 7.54
CA TYR A 33 -44.13 -4.49 7.74
C TYR A 33 -45.17 -5.33 6.99
N VAL A 34 -46.46 -5.14 7.26
CA VAL A 34 -47.53 -5.99 6.72
C VAL A 34 -47.86 -5.61 5.28
N ASN A 35 -48.22 -4.34 5.02
CA ASN A 35 -48.77 -3.94 3.72
C ASN A 35 -47.69 -3.80 2.63
N GLU A 36 -46.56 -3.16 2.96
CA GLU A 36 -45.45 -2.94 2.03
C GLU A 36 -44.47 -4.12 1.99
N GLY A 37 -44.64 -5.13 2.87
CA GLY A 37 -43.82 -6.32 2.88
C GLY A 37 -42.32 -6.05 3.14
N LYS A 38 -41.99 -5.01 3.92
CA LYS A 38 -40.60 -4.73 4.29
C LYS A 38 -40.13 -5.66 5.41
N SER A 39 -38.90 -6.14 5.29
CA SER A 39 -38.23 -6.91 6.33
C SER A 39 -37.86 -6.04 7.53
N ILE A 40 -37.61 -6.69 8.67
CA ILE A 40 -37.09 -6.03 9.88
C ILE A 40 -35.80 -5.27 9.57
N ALA A 41 -34.95 -5.80 8.67
CA ALA A 41 -33.69 -5.18 8.28
C ALA A 41 -33.88 -3.91 7.43
N GLU A 42 -34.85 -3.90 6.51
CA GLU A 42 -35.20 -2.70 5.73
C GLU A 42 -35.77 -1.62 6.64
N ILE A 43 -36.71 -1.97 7.52
CA ILE A 43 -37.32 -1.04 8.48
C ILE A 43 -36.24 -0.48 9.42
N LYS A 44 -35.35 -1.33 9.93
CA LYS A 44 -34.17 -0.91 10.71
C LYS A 44 -33.37 0.18 9.98
N ASN A 45 -33.12 0.02 8.68
CA ASN A 45 -32.36 1.00 7.91
C ASN A 45 -33.13 2.31 7.69
N ILE A 46 -34.44 2.25 7.48
CA ILE A 46 -35.31 3.43 7.33
C ILE A 46 -35.26 4.33 8.58
N TYR A 47 -35.30 3.72 9.76
CA TYR A 47 -35.31 4.46 11.04
C TYR A 47 -33.92 4.61 11.68
N GLY A 48 -32.88 4.02 11.09
CA GLY A 48 -31.52 4.08 11.61
C GLY A 48 -31.33 3.43 12.99
N CYS A 49 -32.21 2.49 13.37
CA CYS A 49 -32.20 1.89 14.72
C CYS A 49 -31.59 0.47 14.72
N SER A 50 -31.64 -0.23 15.86
CA SER A 50 -31.26 -1.64 15.93
C SER A 50 -32.43 -2.56 15.50
N TRP A 51 -32.12 -3.73 14.95
CA TRP A 51 -33.13 -4.73 14.55
C TRP A 51 -33.98 -5.18 15.75
N TYR A 52 -33.35 -5.29 16.92
CA TYR A 52 -33.99 -5.62 18.19
C TYR A 52 -35.08 -4.61 18.59
N ILE A 53 -34.90 -3.33 18.25
CA ILE A 53 -35.89 -2.28 18.55
C ILE A 53 -37.16 -2.49 17.72
N ILE A 54 -37.00 -2.84 16.45
CA ILE A 54 -38.12 -3.13 15.54
C ILE A 54 -38.90 -4.36 16.02
N GLU A 55 -38.18 -5.44 16.34
CA GLU A 55 -38.78 -6.68 16.84
C GLU A 55 -39.57 -6.47 18.13
N LYS A 56 -38.99 -5.74 19.09
CA LYS A 56 -39.68 -5.37 20.33
C LYS A 56 -40.95 -4.57 20.07
N LYS A 57 -40.97 -3.68 19.07
CA LYS A 57 -42.17 -2.93 18.68
C LYS A 57 -43.22 -3.80 17.98
N LEU A 58 -42.81 -4.71 17.09
CA LEU A 58 -43.73 -5.68 16.47
C LEU A 58 -44.45 -6.51 17.54
N ASN A 59 -43.69 -7.05 18.50
CA ASN A 59 -44.25 -7.79 19.64
C ASN A 59 -45.15 -6.93 20.51
N LYS A 60 -44.74 -5.68 20.83
CA LYS A 60 -45.56 -4.73 21.62
C LYS A 60 -46.90 -4.43 20.96
N TYR A 61 -46.95 -4.39 19.64
CA TYR A 61 -48.17 -4.09 18.88
C TYR A 61 -48.95 -5.32 18.43
N GLU A 62 -48.52 -6.52 18.86
CA GLU A 62 -49.13 -7.81 18.53
C GLU A 62 -49.13 -8.11 17.02
N ILE A 63 -48.13 -7.59 16.30
CA ILE A 63 -47.91 -7.88 14.88
C ILE A 63 -47.06 -9.15 14.80
N SER A 64 -47.62 -10.24 14.25
CA SER A 64 -46.92 -11.52 14.13
C SER A 64 -45.62 -11.39 13.34
N ILE A 65 -44.50 -11.77 13.98
CA ILE A 65 -43.20 -11.79 13.33
C ILE A 65 -43.18 -12.91 12.30
N ARG A 66 -42.93 -12.53 11.05
CA ARG A 66 -42.78 -13.46 9.94
C ARG A 66 -41.58 -14.39 10.15
N PRO A 67 -41.71 -15.69 9.81
CA PRO A 67 -40.58 -16.59 9.76
C PRO A 67 -39.48 -16.05 8.84
N CYS A 68 -38.23 -16.27 9.22
CA CYS A 68 -37.08 -15.89 8.41
C CYS A 68 -37.20 -16.51 7.01
N GLY A 69 -37.23 -15.69 5.96
CA GLY A 69 -37.30 -16.15 4.57
C GLY A 69 -38.69 -16.38 3.97
N SER A 70 -39.78 -16.08 4.70
CA SER A 70 -41.17 -16.27 4.23
C SER A 70 -41.62 -15.41 3.04
N PHE A 71 -40.78 -14.48 2.57
CA PHE A 71 -41.10 -13.58 1.45
C PHE A 71 -40.78 -14.15 0.07
N LEU A 72 -40.00 -15.22 0.01
CA LEU A 72 -39.57 -15.84 -1.22
C LEU A 72 -40.03 -17.28 -1.16
N VAL A 73 -41.17 -17.51 -1.78
CA VAL A 73 -41.74 -18.84 -1.96
C VAL A 73 -41.56 -19.18 -3.44
N ASP A 74 -41.01 -20.35 -3.71
CA ASP A 74 -40.87 -20.88 -5.06
C ASP A 74 -42.21 -21.47 -5.53
N ASP A 75 -42.32 -21.86 -6.80
CA ASP A 75 -43.58 -22.33 -7.41
C ASP A 75 -44.15 -23.60 -6.73
N ASP A 76 -43.32 -24.35 -6.01
CA ASP A 76 -43.70 -25.53 -5.22
C ASP A 76 -44.19 -25.21 -3.81
N GLY A 77 -44.30 -23.93 -3.44
CA GLY A 77 -44.74 -23.50 -2.12
C GLY A 77 -43.66 -23.56 -1.04
N GLU A 78 -42.44 -23.96 -1.37
CA GLU A 78 -41.33 -23.95 -0.42
C GLU A 78 -40.58 -22.61 -0.40
N THR A 79 -40.08 -22.21 0.77
CA THR A 79 -39.31 -20.96 0.85
C THR A 79 -37.90 -21.15 0.28
N PHE A 80 -37.41 -20.16 -0.47
CA PHE A 80 -36.02 -20.13 -0.94
C PHE A 80 -35.03 -20.19 0.24
N SER A 81 -35.42 -19.73 1.44
CA SER A 81 -34.60 -19.87 2.65
C SER A 81 -34.48 -21.33 3.10
N SER A 82 -35.57 -22.11 3.03
CA SER A 82 -35.55 -23.56 3.30
C SER A 82 -34.66 -24.29 2.30
N LYS A 83 -34.79 -23.98 1.00
CA LYS A 83 -33.95 -24.56 -0.06
C LYS A 83 -32.47 -24.22 0.14
N ARG A 84 -32.16 -22.97 0.54
CA ARG A 84 -30.79 -22.55 0.89
C ARG A 84 -30.25 -23.33 2.08
N TYR A 85 -31.06 -23.55 3.12
CA TYR A 85 -30.64 -24.30 4.31
C TYR A 85 -30.33 -25.77 4.00
N ARG A 86 -31.03 -26.36 3.02
CA ARG A 86 -30.76 -27.71 2.51
C ARG A 86 -29.65 -27.74 1.42
N ASN A 87 -29.00 -26.61 1.15
CA ASN A 87 -27.99 -26.41 0.08
C ASN A 87 -28.50 -26.74 -1.34
N GLU A 88 -29.81 -26.69 -1.56
CA GLU A 88 -30.43 -26.91 -2.88
C GLU A 88 -30.25 -25.70 -3.80
N ILE A 89 -30.05 -24.52 -3.23
CA ILE A 89 -29.67 -23.29 -3.93
C ILE A 89 -28.47 -22.66 -3.24
N SER A 90 -27.63 -21.96 -4.01
CA SER A 90 -26.51 -21.24 -3.43
C SER A 90 -26.98 -20.00 -2.65
N GLN A 91 -26.10 -19.48 -1.79
CA GLN A 91 -26.36 -18.22 -1.10
C GLN A 91 -26.54 -17.04 -2.05
N ASP A 92 -25.81 -17.03 -3.17
CA ASP A 92 -25.92 -15.98 -4.19
C ASP A 92 -27.24 -16.08 -4.97
N ASP A 93 -27.70 -17.30 -5.27
CA ASP A 93 -29.01 -17.52 -5.91
C ASP A 93 -30.16 -17.03 -5.04
N TYR A 94 -30.09 -17.31 -3.73
CA TYR A 94 -31.07 -16.80 -2.77
C TYR A 94 -31.14 -15.27 -2.78
N TYR A 95 -30.00 -14.58 -2.74
CA TYR A 95 -29.97 -13.12 -2.73
C TYR A 95 -30.35 -12.49 -4.07
N ASN A 96 -30.05 -13.14 -5.19
CA ASN A 96 -30.51 -12.68 -6.50
C ASN A 96 -32.02 -12.84 -6.66
N LYS A 97 -32.60 -13.96 -6.21
CA LYS A 97 -34.07 -14.15 -6.17
C LYS A 97 -34.76 -13.13 -5.26
N LEU A 98 -34.10 -12.77 -4.15
CA LEU A 98 -34.57 -11.68 -3.27
C LEU A 98 -34.56 -10.32 -3.97
N ALA A 99 -33.54 -10.05 -4.77
CA ALA A 99 -33.47 -8.81 -5.54
C ALA A 99 -34.52 -8.77 -6.67
N GLU A 100 -34.71 -9.90 -7.38
CA GLU A 100 -35.72 -10.05 -8.43
C GLU A 100 -37.13 -9.78 -7.91
N SER A 101 -37.50 -10.31 -6.74
CA SER A 101 -38.82 -10.06 -6.14
C SER A 101 -39.06 -8.59 -5.75
N LYS A 102 -37.97 -7.81 -5.63
CA LYS A 102 -37.99 -6.37 -5.38
C LYS A 102 -37.81 -5.54 -6.66
N GLY A 103 -37.85 -6.17 -7.83
CA GLY A 103 -37.74 -5.51 -9.13
C GLY A 103 -36.31 -5.19 -9.59
N CYS A 104 -35.30 -5.66 -8.87
CA CYS A 104 -33.88 -5.49 -9.20
C CYS A 104 -33.35 -6.70 -9.98
N LYS A 105 -32.36 -6.51 -10.86
CA LYS A 105 -31.80 -7.62 -11.66
C LYS A 105 -30.92 -8.57 -10.84
N ASN A 106 -30.30 -8.07 -9.76
CA ASN A 106 -29.44 -8.85 -8.87
C ASN A 106 -29.23 -8.14 -7.53
N TRP A 107 -28.62 -8.84 -6.58
CA TRP A 107 -28.39 -8.35 -5.23
C TRP A 107 -27.54 -7.08 -5.16
N ASN A 108 -26.58 -6.91 -6.08
CA ASN A 108 -25.74 -5.70 -6.12
C ASN A 108 -26.54 -4.47 -6.54
N GLU A 109 -27.46 -4.61 -7.50
CA GLU A 109 -28.37 -3.53 -7.90
C GLU A 109 -29.28 -3.13 -6.74
N TYR A 110 -29.88 -4.11 -6.07
CA TYR A 110 -30.72 -3.88 -4.89
C TYR A 110 -29.99 -3.20 -3.73
N CYS A 111 -28.77 -3.66 -3.40
CA CYS A 111 -27.95 -3.02 -2.37
C CYS A 111 -27.59 -1.56 -2.71
N ASN A 112 -27.35 -1.26 -3.99
CA ASN A 112 -27.05 0.09 -4.43
C ASN A 112 -28.27 1.01 -4.33
N GLU A 113 -29.47 0.52 -4.65
CA GLU A 113 -30.72 1.27 -4.48
C GLU A 113 -31.00 1.58 -3.00
N LEU A 114 -30.86 0.59 -2.10
CA LEU A 114 -31.02 0.80 -0.66
C LEU A 114 -30.03 1.81 -0.07
N ASN A 115 -28.78 1.78 -0.54
CA ASN A 115 -27.75 2.74 -0.10
C ASN A 115 -28.00 4.16 -0.65
N TYR A 116 -28.72 4.28 -1.77
CA TYR A 116 -29.16 5.55 -2.32
C TYR A 116 -30.37 6.12 -1.55
N GLU A 117 -31.40 5.31 -1.31
CA GLU A 117 -32.59 5.70 -0.55
C GLU A 117 -32.26 6.09 0.91
N SER A 118 -31.29 5.40 1.53
CA SER A 118 -30.80 5.74 2.88
C SER A 118 -29.87 6.95 2.94
N GLY A 119 -29.57 7.60 1.81
CA GLY A 119 -28.71 8.80 1.76
C GLY A 119 -27.23 8.54 2.04
N ARG A 120 -26.80 7.26 2.13
CA ARG A 120 -25.39 6.87 2.35
C ARG A 120 -24.50 7.10 1.12
N VAL A 121 -25.08 7.18 -0.07
CA VAL A 121 -24.36 7.47 -1.32
C VAL A 121 -24.93 8.75 -1.94
N LYS A 122 -24.13 9.82 -1.96
CA LYS A 122 -24.55 11.15 -2.45
C LYS A 122 -24.46 11.35 -3.97
N SER A 123 -23.99 10.39 -4.77
CA SER A 123 -23.87 10.60 -6.23
C SER A 123 -24.24 9.36 -7.05
N LYS A 124 -25.03 9.61 -8.10
CA LYS A 124 -25.57 8.63 -9.06
C LYS A 124 -24.57 8.08 -10.08
N HIS A 125 -23.26 8.27 -9.90
CA HIS A 125 -22.31 7.94 -10.97
C HIS A 125 -21.93 6.46 -10.95
N LYS A 126 -22.71 5.67 -11.71
CA LYS A 126 -22.30 4.40 -12.33
C LYS A 126 -20.86 4.46 -12.88
N ASP A 127 -20.41 5.64 -13.33
CA ASP A 127 -19.09 5.92 -13.90
C ASP A 127 -17.99 6.35 -12.90
N SER A 128 -18.13 6.08 -11.60
CA SER A 128 -17.05 6.41 -10.67
C SER A 128 -15.79 5.59 -10.99
N LEU A 129 -14.63 6.24 -11.02
CA LEU A 129 -13.33 5.56 -11.25
C LEU A 129 -13.05 4.44 -10.23
N HIS A 130 -13.75 4.45 -9.09
CA HIS A 130 -13.73 3.39 -8.11
C HIS A 130 -14.44 2.12 -8.62
N ASN A 131 -15.61 2.26 -9.25
CA ASN A 131 -16.30 1.12 -9.87
C ASN A 131 -15.48 0.56 -11.03
N LYS A 132 -14.90 1.42 -11.86
CA LYS A 132 -14.01 1.00 -12.94
C LYS A 132 -12.82 0.18 -12.42
N TYR A 133 -12.26 0.56 -11.28
CA TYR A 133 -11.21 -0.23 -10.63
C TYR A 133 -11.73 -1.59 -10.12
N LEU A 134 -12.89 -1.62 -9.47
CA LEU A 134 -13.50 -2.87 -8.99
C LEU A 134 -13.83 -3.85 -10.12
N HIS A 135 -14.17 -3.33 -11.30
CA HIS A 135 -14.41 -4.13 -12.51
C HIS A 135 -13.15 -4.39 -13.35
N GLY A 136 -11.97 -3.97 -12.88
CA GLY A 136 -10.69 -4.20 -13.57
C GLY A 136 -10.47 -3.36 -14.83
N GLU A 137 -11.33 -2.38 -15.09
CA GLU A 137 -11.26 -1.47 -16.25
C GLU A 137 -10.15 -0.42 -16.10
N VAL A 138 -9.75 -0.11 -14.87
CA VAL A 138 -8.61 0.77 -14.57
C VAL A 138 -7.75 0.15 -13.48
N THR A 139 -6.47 0.50 -13.45
CA THR A 139 -5.56 -0.06 -12.45
C THR A 139 -5.75 0.57 -11.08
N TYR A 140 -5.27 -0.10 -10.03
CA TYR A 140 -5.19 0.46 -8.69
C TYR A 140 -4.44 1.81 -8.65
N SER A 141 -3.37 1.92 -9.46
CA SER A 141 -2.57 3.14 -9.57
C SER A 141 -3.39 4.30 -10.13
N ASP A 142 -4.20 4.05 -11.16
CA ASP A 142 -5.07 5.07 -11.78
C ASP A 142 -6.11 5.56 -10.79
N TRP A 143 -6.76 4.64 -10.07
CA TRP A 143 -7.74 4.98 -9.04
C TRP A 143 -7.14 5.80 -7.89
N ILE A 144 -6.00 5.38 -7.33
CA ILE A 144 -5.36 6.14 -6.25
C ILE A 144 -4.88 7.51 -6.72
N ASN A 145 -4.35 7.61 -7.94
CA ASN A 145 -3.92 8.88 -8.50
C ASN A 145 -5.11 9.85 -8.65
N HIS A 146 -6.24 9.35 -9.16
CA HIS A 146 -7.49 10.11 -9.24
C HIS A 146 -8.00 10.58 -7.87
N VAL A 147 -7.90 9.73 -6.85
CA VAL A 147 -8.25 10.10 -5.47
C VAL A 147 -7.31 11.19 -4.93
N ALA A 148 -6.03 11.17 -5.29
CA ALA A 148 -5.09 12.23 -4.92
C ALA A 148 -5.45 13.55 -5.61
N VAL A 149 -5.73 13.53 -6.91
CA VAL A 149 -6.15 14.72 -7.68
C VAL A 149 -7.43 15.34 -7.14
N ARG A 150 -8.43 14.52 -6.80
CA ARG A 150 -9.66 15.00 -6.15
C ARG A 150 -9.44 15.69 -4.81
N LYS A 151 -8.33 15.43 -4.13
CA LYS A 151 -7.96 16.05 -2.86
C LYS A 151 -7.06 17.29 -3.04
N GLY A 152 -6.85 17.74 -4.28
CA GLY A 152 -6.08 18.95 -4.58
C GLY A 152 -4.58 18.72 -4.81
N TYR A 153 -4.13 17.46 -4.91
CA TYR A 153 -2.75 17.13 -5.22
C TYR A 153 -2.56 16.97 -6.74
N GLU A 154 -1.41 17.30 -7.29
CA GLU A 154 -1.03 17.03 -8.67
C GLU A 154 -1.08 15.54 -8.99
N ASN A 155 -0.63 14.70 -8.05
CA ASN A 155 -0.59 13.25 -8.21
C ASN A 155 -0.45 12.50 -6.87
N ARG A 156 -0.53 11.17 -6.92
CA ARG A 156 -0.32 10.28 -5.77
C ARG A 156 1.01 10.51 -5.06
N ARG A 157 2.09 10.77 -5.81
CA ARG A 157 3.44 10.89 -5.25
C ARG A 157 3.59 12.16 -4.42
N GLU A 158 3.05 13.27 -4.89
CA GLU A 158 2.99 14.52 -4.11
C GLU A 158 2.25 14.30 -2.78
N ARG A 159 1.04 13.71 -2.84
CA ARG A 159 0.25 13.38 -1.65
C ARG A 159 1.03 12.52 -0.64
N LEU A 160 1.76 11.51 -1.11
CA LEU A 160 2.58 10.65 -0.24
C LEU A 160 3.78 11.40 0.36
N ASN A 161 4.40 12.29 -0.41
CA ASN A 161 5.52 13.10 0.07
C ASN A 161 5.06 14.10 1.15
N GLU A 162 3.92 14.76 0.97
CA GLU A 162 3.35 15.64 1.99
C GLU A 162 2.99 14.87 3.26
N TRP A 163 2.37 13.70 3.12
CA TRP A 163 2.10 12.81 4.25
C TRP A 163 3.37 12.43 5.02
N ALA A 164 4.47 12.14 4.31
CA ALA A 164 5.75 11.81 4.93
C ALA A 164 6.37 13.03 5.63
N LYS A 165 6.28 14.22 5.04
CA LYS A 165 6.70 15.49 5.68
C LYS A 165 5.94 15.78 6.95
N ASN A 166 4.63 15.58 6.97
CA ASN A 166 3.80 15.72 8.18
C ASN A 166 4.15 14.71 9.28
N LYS A 167 4.91 13.66 8.95
CA LYS A 167 5.45 12.68 9.90
C LYS A 167 6.92 12.94 10.28
N GLY A 168 7.53 14.01 9.78
CA GLY A 168 8.92 14.40 10.06
C GLY A 168 9.97 13.79 9.12
N TYR A 169 9.57 13.29 7.94
CA TYR A 169 10.48 12.74 6.94
C TYR A 169 10.57 13.64 5.71
N ASP A 170 11.71 13.66 5.02
CA ASP A 170 11.89 14.54 3.84
C ASP A 170 10.92 14.21 2.69
N ASN A 171 10.63 12.92 2.51
CA ASN A 171 9.75 12.39 1.48
C ASN A 171 9.33 10.95 1.77
N TYR A 172 8.44 10.40 0.94
CA TYR A 172 7.92 9.05 1.14
C TYR A 172 8.98 7.94 1.06
N ASN A 173 10.01 8.10 0.21
CA ASN A 173 11.10 7.13 0.13
C ASN A 173 11.94 7.13 1.40
N ASP A 174 12.12 8.29 2.03
CA ASP A 174 12.82 8.40 3.30
C ASP A 174 12.08 7.66 4.42
N TYR A 175 10.76 7.86 4.53
CA TYR A 175 9.90 7.08 5.41
C TYR A 175 10.01 5.56 5.16
N LEU A 176 9.96 5.12 3.90
CA LEU A 176 10.07 3.69 3.57
C LEU A 176 11.42 3.09 3.97
N ARG A 177 12.52 3.85 3.79
CA ARG A 177 13.86 3.42 4.23
C ARG A 177 13.90 3.29 5.75
N PHE A 178 13.40 4.29 6.47
CA PHE A 178 13.29 4.23 7.93
C PHE A 178 12.50 3.00 8.40
N MET A 179 11.33 2.73 7.81
CA MET A 179 10.51 1.57 8.19
C MET A 179 11.20 0.24 7.87
N SER A 180 11.92 0.18 6.74
CA SER A 180 12.70 -0.99 6.36
C SER A 180 13.81 -1.27 7.38
N HIS A 181 14.53 -0.23 7.81
CA HIS A 181 15.56 -0.34 8.85
C HIS A 181 14.95 -0.71 10.20
N LYS A 182 13.85 -0.07 10.60
CA LYS A 182 13.15 -0.34 11.85
C LYS A 182 12.63 -1.77 11.96
N SER A 183 12.19 -2.37 10.85
CA SER A 183 11.75 -3.76 10.82
C SER A 183 12.89 -4.79 10.93
N GLY A 184 14.15 -4.36 10.85
CA GLY A 184 15.32 -5.24 10.82
C GLY A 184 15.48 -6.04 9.52
N LYS A 185 14.55 -5.91 8.56
CA LYS A 185 14.61 -6.63 7.28
C LYS A 185 15.80 -6.22 6.42
N TYR A 186 16.19 -4.95 6.50
CA TYR A 186 17.36 -4.40 5.81
C TYR A 186 18.12 -3.50 6.78
N LEU A 187 19.42 -3.69 6.91
CA LEU A 187 20.28 -2.76 7.63
C LEU A 187 20.64 -1.57 6.73
N PRO A 188 20.78 -0.35 7.29
CA PRO A 188 21.42 0.77 6.60
C PRO A 188 22.74 0.33 5.97
N MET A 189 23.10 0.91 4.83
CA MET A 189 24.32 0.47 4.13
C MET A 189 25.57 0.62 4.99
N SER A 190 25.66 1.67 5.81
CA SER A 190 26.72 1.89 6.79
C SER A 190 26.86 0.79 7.84
N GLU A 191 25.79 0.04 8.09
CA GLU A 191 25.73 -1.02 9.11
C GLU A 191 25.82 -2.42 8.48
N ASN A 192 25.49 -2.55 7.19
CA ASN A 192 25.50 -3.82 6.48
C ASN A 192 26.89 -4.16 5.90
N LYS A 193 27.87 -4.42 6.77
CA LYS A 193 29.26 -4.72 6.35
C LYS A 193 29.37 -5.91 5.38
N ASN A 194 28.44 -6.85 5.45
CA ASN A 194 28.40 -8.06 4.64
C ASN A 194 27.84 -7.83 3.22
N CYS A 195 27.17 -6.71 2.96
CA CYS A 195 26.69 -6.38 1.62
C CYS A 195 27.87 -6.06 0.69
N THR A 196 27.90 -6.62 -0.52
CA THR A 196 28.93 -6.31 -1.53
C THR A 196 29.05 -4.81 -1.82
N LEU A 197 27.94 -4.08 -1.78
CA LEU A 197 27.90 -2.62 -1.99
C LEU A 197 28.54 -1.82 -0.86
N TYR A 198 28.67 -2.37 0.35
CA TYR A 198 29.31 -1.65 1.45
C TYR A 198 30.75 -1.26 1.12
N LEU A 199 31.52 -2.18 0.56
CA LEU A 199 32.92 -1.92 0.24
C LEU A 199 33.06 -0.94 -0.94
N GLY A 200 32.33 -1.20 -2.02
CA GLY A 200 32.42 -0.38 -3.23
C GLY A 200 31.84 1.02 -3.06
N VAL A 201 30.62 1.10 -2.53
CA VAL A 201 29.86 2.36 -2.48
C VAL A 201 30.10 3.11 -1.17
N HIS A 202 29.99 2.42 -0.03
CA HIS A 202 30.05 3.09 1.25
C HIS A 202 31.49 3.40 1.69
N ILE A 203 32.43 2.48 1.50
CA ILE A 203 33.82 2.67 1.89
C ILE A 203 34.60 3.38 0.79
N ALA A 204 34.68 2.80 -0.41
CA ALA A 204 35.58 3.30 -1.44
C ALA A 204 35.20 4.72 -1.88
N GLU A 205 33.94 4.99 -2.24
CA GLU A 205 33.55 6.35 -2.66
C GLU A 205 33.73 7.40 -1.55
N ASN A 206 33.52 7.05 -0.27
CA ASN A 206 33.71 7.97 0.85
C ASN A 206 35.19 8.27 1.11
N VAL A 207 36.06 7.26 1.12
CA VAL A 207 37.51 7.44 1.27
C VAL A 207 38.03 8.36 0.16
N LEU A 208 37.54 8.18 -1.06
CA LEU A 208 38.08 8.87 -2.22
C LEU A 208 37.68 10.31 -2.34
N SER A 209 36.46 10.65 -1.92
CA SER A 209 36.04 12.05 -1.80
C SER A 209 36.95 12.88 -0.89
N LYS A 210 37.72 12.23 -0.01
CA LYS A 210 38.69 12.87 0.90
C LYS A 210 40.11 12.89 0.35
N VAL A 211 40.45 11.97 -0.54
CA VAL A 211 41.82 11.82 -1.08
C VAL A 211 42.04 12.69 -2.33
N PHE A 212 41.05 12.73 -3.23
CA PHE A 212 41.15 13.47 -4.47
C PHE A 212 40.59 14.90 -4.31
N LYS A 213 41.27 15.89 -4.91
CA LYS A 213 40.79 17.27 -4.99
C LYS A 213 39.91 17.43 -6.23
N ASN A 214 38.87 18.27 -6.14
CA ASN A 214 37.96 18.58 -7.24
C ASN A 214 37.30 17.32 -7.81
N VAL A 215 36.56 16.62 -6.94
CA VAL A 215 35.84 15.39 -7.25
C VAL A 215 34.36 15.68 -7.27
N ASP A 216 33.74 15.46 -8.42
CA ASP A 216 32.28 15.42 -8.54
C ASP A 216 31.83 13.97 -8.45
N ARG A 217 31.21 13.62 -7.31
CA ARG A 217 30.62 12.29 -7.10
C ARG A 217 29.31 12.20 -7.87
N TYR A 218 29.19 11.19 -8.71
CA TYR A 218 27.94 10.91 -9.41
C TYR A 218 27.02 10.05 -8.56
N SER A 219 25.70 10.16 -8.76
CA SER A 219 24.74 9.35 -8.02
C SER A 219 24.98 7.86 -8.26
N SER A 220 24.68 7.03 -7.27
CA SER A 220 24.72 5.57 -7.45
C SER A 220 23.86 5.13 -8.65
N ASN A 221 24.32 4.11 -9.38
CA ASN A 221 23.73 3.56 -10.63
C ASN A 221 24.03 4.31 -11.94
N ASN A 222 25.00 5.22 -11.97
CA ASN A 222 25.49 5.72 -13.25
C ASN A 222 26.25 4.63 -14.01
N LYS A 223 25.96 4.48 -15.30
CA LYS A 223 26.54 3.42 -16.12
C LYS A 223 28.01 3.75 -16.45
N GLY A 224 28.92 3.20 -15.66
CA GLY A 224 30.32 2.98 -16.05
C GLY A 224 31.37 3.92 -15.46
N PHE A 225 31.05 4.74 -14.46
CA PHE A 225 32.05 5.44 -13.63
C PHE A 225 31.38 5.98 -12.36
N ASP A 226 32.17 6.24 -11.32
CA ASP A 226 31.69 6.68 -10.01
C ASP A 226 31.95 8.18 -9.77
N PHE A 227 33.02 8.73 -10.33
CA PHE A 227 33.33 10.16 -10.21
C PHE A 227 34.01 10.75 -11.44
N ILE A 228 33.92 12.08 -11.50
CA ILE A 228 34.69 12.92 -12.40
C ILE A 228 35.73 13.66 -11.55
N CYS A 229 37.00 13.61 -11.95
CA CYS A 229 38.09 14.24 -11.21
C CYS A 229 38.92 15.17 -12.10
N GLY A 230 39.32 16.32 -11.56
CA GLY A 230 40.28 17.23 -12.19
C GLY A 230 39.86 17.70 -13.58
N LYS A 231 40.57 17.27 -14.63
CA LYS A 231 40.32 17.64 -16.04
C LYS A 231 39.19 16.83 -16.68
N ASN A 232 38.09 16.64 -15.96
CA ASN A 232 36.94 15.84 -16.40
C ASN A 232 37.25 14.34 -16.66
N TYR A 233 38.23 13.75 -15.96
CA TYR A 233 38.50 12.33 -16.10
C TYR A 233 37.45 11.50 -15.38
N LYS A 234 36.87 10.53 -16.08
CA LYS A 234 35.91 9.56 -15.52
C LYS A 234 36.65 8.43 -14.86
N ILE A 235 36.35 8.18 -13.60
CA ILE A 235 37.02 7.14 -12.82
C ILE A 235 35.97 6.19 -12.26
N ASP A 236 36.18 4.90 -12.51
CA ASP A 236 35.37 3.80 -11.96
C ASP A 236 36.16 3.11 -10.85
N VAL A 237 35.53 2.90 -9.70
CA VAL A 237 36.19 2.38 -8.51
C VAL A 237 35.81 0.96 -8.29
N LYS A 238 36.81 0.18 -7.92
CA LYS A 238 36.64 -1.19 -7.48
C LYS A 238 37.42 -1.39 -6.21
N SER A 239 36.84 -2.19 -5.32
CA SER A 239 37.41 -2.48 -4.02
C SER A 239 37.34 -3.97 -3.75
N SER A 240 38.37 -4.54 -3.13
CA SER A 240 38.37 -5.95 -2.71
C SER A 240 39.06 -6.09 -1.37
N CYS A 241 38.60 -7.04 -0.55
CA CYS A 241 39.38 -7.57 0.58
C CYS A 241 40.18 -8.78 0.11
N ILE A 242 41.20 -9.19 0.89
CA ILE A 242 41.96 -10.39 0.59
C ILE A 242 41.03 -11.62 0.68
N ARG A 243 41.21 -12.60 -0.20
CA ARG A 243 40.48 -13.87 -0.17
C ARG A 243 41.40 -15.03 0.23
N ASN A 244 40.82 -16.20 0.49
CA ASN A 244 41.54 -17.46 0.71
C ASN A 244 42.48 -17.70 -0.48
N GLY A 245 43.79 -17.56 -0.25
CA GLY A 245 44.82 -17.59 -1.30
C GLY A 245 45.66 -16.32 -1.44
N ASN A 246 45.48 -15.32 -0.56
CA ASN A 246 46.29 -14.09 -0.51
C ASN A 246 46.28 -13.25 -1.79
N PHE A 247 45.12 -13.18 -2.45
CA PHE A 247 44.91 -12.33 -3.62
C PHE A 247 43.63 -11.48 -3.50
N TRP A 248 43.58 -10.40 -4.27
CA TRP A 248 42.41 -9.55 -4.47
C TRP A 248 41.83 -9.78 -5.86
N THR A 249 40.51 -9.64 -6.00
CA THR A 249 39.83 -9.76 -7.29
C THR A 249 38.97 -8.53 -7.53
N PHE A 250 39.16 -7.90 -8.68
CA PHE A 250 38.41 -6.73 -9.11
C PHE A 250 37.61 -7.08 -10.36
N ILE A 251 36.31 -6.79 -10.34
CA ILE A 251 35.40 -7.05 -11.45
C ILE A 251 35.21 -5.77 -12.24
N ILE A 252 35.73 -5.72 -13.47
CA ILE A 252 35.69 -4.52 -14.32
C ILE A 252 34.62 -4.60 -15.42
N ASN A 253 34.17 -5.82 -15.78
CA ASN A 253 33.10 -6.06 -16.75
C ASN A 253 33.29 -5.39 -18.11
N LYS A 254 34.54 -5.27 -18.60
CA LYS A 254 34.88 -4.61 -19.87
C LYS A 254 34.30 -3.18 -19.99
N ASN A 255 34.19 -2.47 -18.87
CA ASN A 255 33.72 -1.10 -18.85
C ASN A 255 34.63 -0.22 -19.74
N LYS A 256 34.06 0.39 -20.78
CA LYS A 256 34.76 1.28 -21.73
C LYS A 256 34.47 2.76 -21.50
N VAL A 257 33.63 3.09 -20.51
CA VAL A 257 33.16 4.45 -20.26
C VAL A 257 34.14 5.21 -19.37
N ALA A 258 34.73 4.54 -18.38
CA ALA A 258 35.75 5.13 -17.53
C ALA A 258 37.05 5.38 -18.31
N ASP A 259 37.75 6.45 -17.97
CA ASP A 259 39.11 6.72 -18.44
C ASP A 259 40.16 6.00 -17.59
N TYR A 260 39.85 5.84 -16.30
CA TYR A 260 40.68 5.14 -15.33
C TYR A 260 39.86 4.24 -14.43
N PHE A 261 40.50 3.17 -13.94
CA PHE A 261 40.02 2.37 -12.83
C PHE A 261 40.88 2.64 -11.62
N LEU A 262 40.22 2.93 -10.49
CA LEU A 262 40.89 3.02 -9.21
C LEU A 262 40.56 1.78 -8.39
N LEU A 263 41.58 0.98 -8.11
CA LEU A 263 41.47 -0.29 -7.40
C LEU A 263 42.01 -0.10 -5.98
N ILE A 264 41.19 -0.40 -4.96
CA ILE A 264 41.60 -0.35 -3.55
C ILE A 264 41.53 -1.75 -2.95
N ALA A 265 42.66 -2.24 -2.46
CA ALA A 265 42.77 -3.51 -1.78
C ALA A 265 42.86 -3.32 -0.27
N PHE A 266 42.04 -4.06 0.46
CA PHE A 266 41.99 -4.07 1.91
C PHE A 266 42.46 -5.41 2.46
N ASP A 267 42.95 -5.41 3.70
CA ASP A 267 43.31 -6.64 4.41
C ASP A 267 42.11 -7.59 4.52
N ASN A 268 41.10 -7.27 5.31
CA ASN A 268 39.95 -8.10 5.60
C ASN A 268 38.68 -7.24 5.67
N ARG A 269 37.54 -7.87 5.96
CA ARG A 269 36.23 -7.21 5.98
C ARG A 269 35.91 -6.51 7.30
N GLU A 270 36.62 -6.86 8.36
CA GLU A 270 36.37 -6.38 9.73
C GLU A 270 37.06 -5.04 9.96
N GLU A 271 38.36 -4.99 9.65
CA GLU A 271 39.25 -3.85 9.88
C GLU A 271 39.29 -2.88 8.69
N LEU A 272 39.22 -3.41 7.45
CA LEU A 272 39.29 -2.62 6.23
C LEU A 272 40.53 -1.71 6.17
N ASN A 273 41.69 -2.21 6.59
CA ASN A 273 42.94 -1.47 6.43
C ASN A 273 43.35 -1.47 4.96
N PRO A 274 43.50 -0.29 4.31
CA PRO A 274 43.94 -0.23 2.92
C PRO A 274 45.40 -0.67 2.83
N LEU A 275 45.66 -1.73 2.06
CA LEU A 275 47.01 -2.27 1.85
C LEU A 275 47.62 -1.78 0.54
N HIS A 276 46.80 -1.67 -0.50
CA HIS A 276 47.26 -1.22 -1.81
C HIS A 276 46.21 -0.37 -2.52
N ILE A 277 46.70 0.56 -3.34
CA ILE A 277 45.89 1.39 -4.23
C ILE A 277 46.54 1.44 -5.60
N TRP A 278 45.75 1.29 -6.66
CA TRP A 278 46.21 1.38 -8.04
C TRP A 278 45.28 2.27 -8.84
N LEU A 279 45.87 3.15 -9.65
CA LEU A 279 45.16 3.93 -10.66
C LEU A 279 45.64 3.47 -12.04
N ILE A 280 44.76 2.85 -12.80
CA ILE A 280 45.11 2.16 -14.05
C ILE A 280 44.28 2.75 -15.18
N LYS A 281 44.90 3.05 -16.33
CA LYS A 281 44.17 3.53 -17.51
C LYS A 281 43.31 2.43 -18.11
N SER A 282 42.10 2.76 -18.54
CA SER A 282 41.14 1.75 -19.03
C SER A 282 41.64 0.93 -20.21
N ASN A 283 42.46 1.52 -21.07
CA ASN A 283 43.03 0.83 -22.23
C ASN A 283 44.16 -0.17 -21.88
N GLU A 284 44.66 -0.17 -20.64
CA GLU A 284 45.72 -1.09 -20.20
C GLU A 284 45.17 -2.47 -19.81
N PHE A 285 43.91 -2.55 -19.37
CA PHE A 285 43.25 -3.81 -19.00
C PHE A 285 42.98 -4.74 -20.19
N ILE A 286 42.85 -4.18 -21.39
CA ILE A 286 42.61 -4.96 -22.61
C ILE A 286 43.80 -5.87 -22.95
N LYS A 287 44.99 -5.60 -22.38
CA LYS A 287 46.25 -6.26 -22.75
C LYS A 287 46.79 -7.24 -21.71
N LYS A 288 46.28 -7.27 -20.48
CA LYS A 288 46.87 -8.06 -19.38
C LYS A 288 45.81 -8.65 -18.44
N ASN A 289 45.83 -9.98 -18.27
CA ASN A 289 45.02 -10.69 -17.27
C ASN A 289 45.63 -10.67 -15.86
N LYS A 290 46.88 -10.20 -15.72
CA LYS A 290 47.58 -10.03 -14.44
C LYS A 290 48.24 -8.65 -14.36
N ILE A 291 47.99 -7.95 -13.25
CA ILE A 291 48.64 -6.66 -12.95
C ILE A 291 50.01 -6.92 -12.29
N SER A 292 50.16 -8.00 -11.51
CA SER A 292 51.43 -8.49 -10.96
C SER A 292 51.35 -9.99 -10.64
N GLU A 293 52.44 -10.61 -10.15
CA GLU A 293 52.49 -12.02 -9.75
C GLU A 293 51.40 -12.44 -8.75
N LYS A 294 50.84 -11.50 -7.99
CA LYS A 294 49.83 -11.75 -6.95
C LYS A 294 48.37 -11.47 -7.36
N TYR A 295 48.08 -10.98 -8.58
CA TYR A 295 46.73 -10.48 -8.93
C TYR A 295 46.22 -10.93 -10.29
N SER A 296 44.94 -11.27 -10.36
CA SER A 296 44.20 -11.48 -11.62
C SER A 296 43.06 -10.45 -11.76
N VAL A 297 42.81 -10.04 -13.00
CA VAL A 297 41.64 -9.22 -13.37
C VAL A 297 40.71 -10.13 -14.17
N SER A 298 39.43 -10.16 -13.78
CA SER A 298 38.37 -10.93 -14.45
C SER A 298 37.29 -10.01 -15.01
#